data_AF-E3N848-F1
#
_entry.id   AF-E3N848-F1
#
_cell.length_a   1.000
_cell.length_b   1.000
_cell.length_c   1.000
_cell.angle_alpha   90.00
_cell.angle_beta   90.00
_cell.angle_gamma   90.00
#
_symmetry.space_group_name_H-M   'P 1'
#
loop_
_entity.id
_entity.type
_entity.pdbx_description
1 polymer ?
#
loop_
_entity_poly.entity_id
_entity_poly.type
_entity_poly.pdbx_seq_one_letter_code
_entity_poly.pdbx_strand_id
1 'polypeptide(L)'
;MSRLFTSSETTPTIENGLSSRTTHVPSQSFPGTGRTTNEGFEVVSLFEIFISFVDFLLEFRPDLGHYWNELKAFINSFLDSAPGAVVGTSSNTQTFDETLLELEEMRKKIELEDEKNRKELAKKTAEKRAKSEQLMRELQAMSTQNQEELERRRMESQRVLEELREKSKMDQFYKDETATLETARLIALGKLELDKLEKSRQESHALYQEKISNMDHAYQTKQLNFDTEEEKRRQELFEQEEKVEKQRKEVENKLEEDLKILREKGEFRKQEMEEQVYQIKKVLQMKFCNEIMEKNWTDRLNKLRNSFKEVETAYKIDPSSFLSAISNQKSVMIAEKMEMRRMYEETGKTFLLDIEESVKGIIEEAERLIYLLENEPSNTKRIEGCYRALSSATLGIPTMAELKQRYREDNDF
;
A
#
# COMPACT_ATOMS: atom_id res chain seq x y z
N MET A 1 42.31 34.48 -63.35
CA MET A 1 40.93 35.01 -63.52
C MET A 1 40.47 35.54 -62.16
N SER A 2 39.75 36.65 -62.11
CA SER A 2 39.43 37.35 -60.85
C SER A 2 37.94 37.25 -60.50
N ARG A 3 37.63 36.98 -59.22
CA ARG A 3 36.37 37.27 -58.48
C ARG A 3 36.76 37.22 -56.99
N LEU A 4 36.89 38.35 -56.30
CA LEU A 4 35.88 39.26 -55.76
C LEU A 4 35.12 38.68 -54.55
N PHE A 5 35.26 39.37 -53.41
CA PHE A 5 34.46 39.21 -52.20
C PHE A 5 33.02 39.70 -52.41
N THR A 6 32.09 39.10 -51.68
CA THR A 6 30.93 39.81 -51.11
C THR A 6 30.65 39.26 -49.71
N SER A 7 30.81 40.10 -48.69
CA SER A 7 30.30 39.87 -47.34
C SER A 7 28.85 40.34 -47.24
N SER A 8 28.04 39.68 -46.41
CA SER A 8 26.69 40.14 -46.06
C SER A 8 26.49 40.05 -44.55
N GLU A 9 26.38 41.19 -43.89
CA GLU A 9 26.01 41.28 -42.48
C GLU A 9 24.49 41.10 -42.32
N THR A 10 24.06 40.47 -41.23
CA THR A 10 22.65 40.45 -40.80
C THR A 10 22.57 40.63 -39.29
N THR A 11 22.18 41.82 -38.85
CA THR A 11 21.83 42.13 -37.47
C THR A 11 20.49 41.48 -37.08
N PRO A 12 20.30 41.05 -35.81
CA PRO A 12 19.06 40.44 -35.36
C PRO A 12 18.00 41.49 -35.00
N THR A 13 16.75 41.27 -35.41
CA THR A 13 15.59 42.03 -34.95
C THR A 13 15.15 41.54 -33.57
N ILE A 14 14.86 42.48 -32.66
CA ILE A 14 14.23 42.20 -31.36
C ILE A 14 12.76 42.60 -31.45
N GLU A 15 11.84 41.65 -31.27
CA GLU A 15 10.41 41.94 -31.08
C GLU A 15 9.95 41.53 -29.68
N ASN A 16 9.20 42.41 -29.02
CA ASN A 16 8.64 42.20 -27.68
C ASN A 16 7.26 41.55 -27.78
N GLY A 17 7.15 40.27 -27.38
CA GLY A 17 5.88 39.54 -27.34
C GLY A 17 5.27 39.44 -25.93
N LEU A 18 4.60 40.50 -25.44
CA LEU A 18 3.71 40.35 -24.29
C LEU A 18 2.43 39.62 -24.71
N SER A 19 2.16 38.45 -24.13
CA SER A 19 0.84 37.83 -24.20
C SER A 19 0.49 37.13 -22.88
N SER A 20 -0.34 37.79 -22.07
CA SER A 20 -0.90 37.23 -20.85
C SER A 20 -2.06 36.28 -21.17
N ARG A 21 -1.96 35.02 -20.76
CA ARG A 21 -3.09 34.08 -20.85
C ARG A 21 -3.34 33.35 -19.53
N THR A 22 -4.26 33.93 -18.76
CA THR A 22 -4.86 33.31 -17.58
C THR A 22 -5.65 32.05 -17.99
N THR A 23 -5.45 30.94 -17.29
CA THR A 23 -6.33 29.75 -17.36
C THR A 23 -6.65 29.25 -15.96
N HIS A 24 -7.93 28.95 -15.74
CA HIS A 24 -8.48 28.63 -14.41
C HIS A 24 -7.97 27.29 -13.88
N VAL A 25 -7.71 27.25 -12.56
CA VAL A 25 -7.76 26.02 -11.77
C VAL A 25 -9.11 25.99 -11.04
N PRO A 26 -10.02 25.06 -11.34
CA PRO A 26 -11.28 24.93 -10.60
C PRO A 26 -11.07 24.16 -9.30
N SER A 27 -11.52 24.73 -8.18
CA SER A 27 -11.63 24.01 -6.91
C SER A 27 -12.84 23.08 -6.93
N GLN A 28 -12.63 21.81 -6.59
CA GLN A 28 -13.72 20.91 -6.18
C GLN A 28 -13.31 20.09 -4.96
N SER A 29 -13.90 20.46 -3.83
CA SER A 29 -14.18 19.54 -2.73
C SER A 29 -15.65 19.12 -2.83
N PHE A 30 -15.96 17.84 -2.61
CA PHE A 30 -17.23 17.42 -2.01
C PHE A 30 -17.07 16.03 -1.36
N PRO A 31 -17.68 15.74 -0.19
CA PRO A 31 -17.46 14.47 0.51
C PRO A 31 -18.43 13.37 0.04
N GLY A 32 -17.96 12.13 0.06
CA GLY A 32 -18.80 10.95 -0.16
C GLY A 32 -19.66 10.63 1.06
N THR A 33 -20.96 10.49 0.83
CA THR A 33 -21.89 9.74 1.69
C THR A 33 -21.41 8.30 1.87
N GLY A 34 -21.71 7.57 2.95
CA GLY A 34 -22.51 7.91 4.14
C GLY A 34 -23.20 6.64 4.67
N ARG A 35 -23.17 6.41 5.99
CA ARG A 35 -23.95 5.33 6.62
C ARG A 35 -24.55 5.80 7.94
N THR A 36 -25.88 5.83 7.98
CA THR A 36 -26.68 5.96 9.20
C THR A 36 -26.64 4.66 9.98
N THR A 37 -26.20 4.71 11.24
CA THR A 37 -26.42 3.64 12.23
C THR A 37 -27.52 4.09 13.19
N ASN A 38 -28.76 3.80 12.84
CA ASN A 38 -29.92 3.82 13.72
C ASN A 38 -30.52 2.40 13.76
N GLU A 39 -31.41 2.16 14.73
CA GLU A 39 -32.20 0.93 14.86
C GLU A 39 -31.35 -0.34 15.10
N GLY A 40 -30.73 -0.37 16.28
CA GLY A 40 -30.54 -1.65 16.97
C GLY A 40 -31.91 -2.18 17.39
N PHE A 41 -32.48 -3.09 16.61
CA PHE A 41 -33.62 -3.91 17.01
C PHE A 41 -33.09 -5.18 17.69
N GLU A 42 -33.17 -5.23 19.02
CA GLU A 42 -32.93 -6.46 19.76
C GLU A 42 -34.06 -7.45 19.48
N VAL A 43 -33.72 -8.63 18.98
CA VAL A 43 -34.67 -9.75 18.89
C VAL A 43 -34.78 -10.37 20.29
N VAL A 44 -35.52 -9.69 21.16
CA VAL A 44 -35.94 -10.22 22.47
C VAL A 44 -36.58 -11.58 22.23
N SER A 45 -36.06 -12.60 22.92
CA SER A 45 -36.51 -13.96 22.67
C SER A 45 -37.92 -14.16 23.23
N LEU A 46 -38.76 -14.92 22.52
CA LEU A 46 -40.06 -15.37 23.04
C LEU A 46 -39.90 -16.14 24.38
N PHE A 47 -38.70 -16.65 24.66
CA PHE A 47 -38.34 -17.28 25.93
C PHE A 47 -38.22 -16.28 27.09
N GLU A 48 -37.72 -15.06 26.85
CA GLU A 48 -37.60 -14.02 27.88
C GLU A 48 -38.97 -13.45 28.22
N ILE A 49 -39.83 -13.24 27.20
CA ILE A 49 -41.23 -12.88 27.39
C ILE A 49 -41.97 -13.95 28.21
N PHE A 50 -41.68 -15.24 27.99
CA PHE A 50 -42.29 -16.33 28.74
C PHE A 50 -41.81 -16.39 30.21
N ILE A 51 -40.50 -16.21 30.46
CA ILE A 51 -39.95 -16.16 31.82
C ILE A 51 -40.50 -14.94 32.58
N SER A 52 -40.45 -13.75 32.00
CA SER A 52 -41.04 -12.55 32.62
C SER A 52 -42.56 -12.67 32.84
N PHE A 53 -43.29 -13.43 32.02
CA PHE A 53 -44.72 -13.72 32.26
C PHE A 53 -44.94 -14.70 33.42
N VAL A 54 -44.08 -15.70 33.59
CA VAL A 54 -44.12 -16.62 34.74
C VAL A 54 -43.73 -15.90 36.04
N ASP A 55 -42.67 -15.09 36.03
CA ASP A 55 -42.26 -14.31 37.20
C ASP A 55 -43.31 -13.24 37.58
N PHE A 56 -43.92 -12.58 36.58
CA PHE A 56 -45.06 -11.67 36.79
C PHE A 56 -46.27 -12.37 37.46
N LEU A 57 -46.56 -13.62 37.08
CA LEU A 57 -47.60 -14.44 37.72
C LEU A 57 -47.22 -14.91 39.14
N LEU A 58 -45.93 -14.89 39.50
CA LEU A 58 -45.44 -15.26 40.84
C LEU A 58 -45.33 -14.04 41.77
N GLU A 59 -45.05 -12.83 41.26
CA GLU A 59 -45.12 -11.59 42.05
C GLU A 59 -46.58 -11.16 42.35
N PHE A 60 -47.53 -11.44 41.44
CA PHE A 60 -48.94 -11.06 41.64
C PHE A 60 -49.75 -11.99 42.55
N ARG A 61 -49.40 -11.93 43.85
CA ARG A 61 -50.24 -12.22 45.04
C ARG A 61 -50.35 -13.70 45.49
N PRO A 62 -50.12 -14.00 46.80
CA PRO A 62 -49.88 -15.37 47.27
C PRO A 62 -51.15 -16.13 47.74
N ASP A 63 -52.26 -16.08 47.00
CA ASP A 63 -53.53 -16.66 47.45
C ASP A 63 -54.32 -17.39 46.35
N LEU A 64 -53.69 -18.43 45.77
CA LEU A 64 -54.29 -19.34 44.79
C LEU A 64 -54.28 -20.83 45.23
N GLY A 65 -53.95 -21.10 46.49
CA GLY A 65 -53.95 -22.45 47.06
C GLY A 65 -55.31 -23.15 47.04
N HIS A 66 -56.41 -22.41 46.90
CA HIS A 66 -57.76 -22.96 46.87
C HIS A 66 -58.08 -23.76 45.59
N TYR A 67 -57.56 -23.36 44.42
CA TYR A 67 -57.86 -24.01 43.14
C TYR A 67 -57.16 -25.37 42.95
N TRP A 68 -56.14 -25.68 43.74
CA TRP A 68 -55.42 -26.96 43.64
C TRP A 68 -56.20 -28.15 44.24
N ASN A 69 -57.22 -27.88 45.06
CA ASN A 69 -58.08 -28.92 45.64
C ASN A 69 -59.27 -29.28 44.72
N GLU A 70 -59.81 -28.34 43.96
CA GLU A 70 -60.93 -28.61 43.03
C GLU A 70 -60.48 -29.46 41.83
N LEU A 71 -59.26 -29.25 41.32
CA LEU A 71 -58.67 -30.09 40.27
C LEU A 71 -58.50 -31.56 40.72
N LYS A 72 -58.28 -31.80 42.02
CA LYS A 72 -58.24 -33.15 42.61
C LYS A 72 -59.63 -33.76 42.83
N ALA A 73 -60.67 -32.94 43.05
CA ALA A 73 -62.03 -33.41 43.22
C ALA A 73 -62.62 -33.94 41.90
N PHE A 74 -62.30 -33.29 40.77
CA PHE A 74 -62.81 -33.64 39.43
C PHE A 74 -62.40 -35.04 38.94
N ILE A 75 -61.29 -35.60 39.44
CA ILE A 75 -60.74 -36.90 38.99
C ILE A 75 -61.43 -38.09 39.69
N ASN A 76 -62.07 -37.88 40.85
CA ASN A 76 -62.62 -38.96 41.69
C ASN A 76 -64.13 -39.24 41.50
N SER A 77 -64.78 -38.64 40.49
CA SER A 77 -66.25 -38.63 40.35
C SER A 77 -66.82 -39.43 39.17
N PHE A 78 -66.00 -40.25 38.48
CA PHE A 78 -66.35 -40.78 37.16
C PHE A 78 -66.29 -42.32 37.00
N LEU A 79 -66.89 -43.08 37.94
CA LEU A 79 -67.78 -44.23 37.64
C LEU A 79 -68.35 -44.87 38.94
N ASP A 80 -69.51 -45.54 38.81
CA ASP A 80 -70.35 -46.05 39.90
C ASP A 80 -71.11 -47.33 39.47
N SER A 81 -71.89 -47.93 40.37
CA SER A 81 -72.91 -49.01 40.19
C SER A 81 -72.46 -50.49 40.20
N ALA A 82 -72.42 -51.09 41.42
CA ALA A 82 -73.47 -51.96 42.02
C ALA A 82 -73.98 -53.25 41.26
N PRO A 83 -74.86 -54.14 41.80
CA PRO A 83 -75.59 -54.12 43.11
C PRO A 83 -75.80 -55.46 43.92
N GLY A 84 -76.23 -55.32 45.19
CA GLY A 84 -77.04 -56.31 46.00
C GLY A 84 -76.29 -57.28 46.96
N ALA A 85 -76.85 -57.86 48.05
CA ALA A 85 -78.13 -57.74 48.82
C ALA A 85 -78.08 -58.69 50.09
N VAL A 86 -78.94 -58.79 51.16
CA VAL A 86 -79.97 -57.98 51.89
C VAL A 86 -80.45 -58.74 53.20
N VAL A 87 -80.70 -58.04 54.35
CA VAL A 87 -81.49 -58.45 55.58
C VAL A 87 -81.01 -59.66 56.47
N GLY A 88 -81.25 -59.79 57.80
CA GLY A 88 -81.72 -58.87 58.89
C GLY A 88 -82.52 -59.52 60.08
N THR A 89 -82.28 -59.11 61.35
CA THR A 89 -83.16 -59.19 62.60
C THR A 89 -83.67 -60.54 63.21
N SER A 90 -84.13 -60.72 64.48
CA SER A 90 -83.78 -60.14 65.83
C SER A 90 -84.55 -60.77 67.06
N SER A 91 -83.90 -60.82 68.26
CA SER A 91 -84.42 -60.69 69.68
C SER A 91 -85.42 -61.64 70.43
N ASN A 92 -84.94 -62.24 71.55
CA ASN A 92 -85.46 -62.35 72.96
C ASN A 92 -86.64 -63.25 73.49
N THR A 93 -86.42 -63.78 74.73
CA THR A 93 -87.35 -64.20 75.84
C THR A 93 -88.34 -65.39 75.64
N GLN A 94 -88.72 -66.30 76.58
CA GLN A 94 -88.79 -66.47 78.07
C GLN A 94 -90.15 -66.07 78.72
N THR A 95 -90.77 -66.73 79.73
CA THR A 95 -90.53 -67.98 80.56
C THR A 95 -91.78 -68.37 81.42
N PHE A 96 -91.82 -69.60 81.98
CA PHE A 96 -92.66 -70.12 83.12
C PHE A 96 -94.18 -70.36 82.90
N ASP A 97 -94.96 -71.01 83.81
CA ASP A 97 -94.96 -72.33 84.54
C ASP A 97 -96.20 -72.34 85.54
N GLU A 98 -96.60 -73.29 86.42
CA GLU A 98 -96.00 -74.52 87.00
C GLU A 98 -97.02 -75.63 87.51
N THR A 99 -97.96 -75.33 88.44
CA THR A 99 -98.56 -76.28 89.47
C THR A 99 -100.06 -75.99 89.82
N LEU A 100 -100.84 -76.66 90.73
CA LEU A 100 -100.95 -78.02 91.34
C LEU A 100 -102.21 -78.16 92.26
N LEU A 101 -102.86 -79.35 92.28
CA LEU A 101 -103.73 -79.94 93.35
C LEU A 101 -105.10 -79.32 93.76
N GLU A 102 -105.70 -80.02 94.74
CA GLU A 102 -106.91 -79.76 95.56
C GLU A 102 -108.30 -79.97 94.92
N LEU A 103 -109.27 -80.63 95.56
CA LEU A 103 -109.22 -81.65 96.64
C LEU A 103 -110.44 -82.58 96.40
N GLU A 104 -110.27 -83.89 96.20
CA GLU A 104 -110.32 -84.93 97.24
C GLU A 104 -111.65 -85.11 98.01
N GLU A 105 -112.84 -84.85 97.44
CA GLU A 105 -114.08 -85.28 98.11
C GLU A 105 -115.23 -85.82 97.22
N MET A 106 -115.13 -87.10 96.82
CA MET A 106 -116.31 -88.00 96.88
C MET A 106 -115.93 -89.47 97.17
N ARG A 107 -115.22 -89.64 98.29
CA ARG A 107 -114.68 -90.91 98.78
C ARG A 107 -115.77 -91.82 99.38
N LYS A 108 -116.62 -92.46 98.54
CA LYS A 108 -117.42 -93.70 98.80
C LYS A 108 -118.46 -94.03 97.70
N LYS A 109 -118.03 -94.15 96.44
CA LYS A 109 -118.83 -94.81 95.37
C LYS A 109 -117.99 -95.28 94.15
N ILE A 110 -116.70 -95.63 94.21
CA ILE A 110 -116.02 -96.56 95.13
C ILE A 110 -117.02 -97.59 95.70
N GLU A 111 -117.14 -98.80 95.15
CA GLU A 111 -116.00 -99.73 95.05
C GLU A 111 -116.06 -100.65 93.81
N LEU A 112 -117.05 -100.46 92.92
CA LEU A 112 -117.42 -101.42 91.86
C LEU A 112 -117.10 -101.01 90.42
N GLU A 113 -116.59 -99.79 90.18
CA GLU A 113 -116.20 -99.33 88.82
C GLU A 113 -114.67 -99.16 88.65
N ASP A 114 -113.93 -99.16 89.76
CA ASP A 114 -112.46 -98.98 89.81
C ASP A 114 -111.67 -100.06 89.04
N GLU A 115 -112.22 -101.27 88.90
CA GLU A 115 -111.56 -102.36 88.17
C GLU A 115 -111.67 -102.22 86.63
N LYS A 116 -112.62 -101.43 86.13
CA LYS A 116 -112.82 -101.21 84.69
C LYS A 116 -111.92 -100.09 84.16
N ASN A 117 -111.91 -98.94 84.85
CA ASN A 117 -111.15 -97.76 84.44
C ASN A 117 -109.63 -97.95 84.50
N ARG A 118 -109.13 -98.84 85.39
CA ARG A 118 -107.69 -99.18 85.48
C ARG A 118 -107.09 -99.73 84.18
N LYS A 119 -107.87 -100.36 83.30
CA LYS A 119 -107.37 -100.92 82.03
C LYS A 119 -107.29 -99.90 80.89
N GLU A 120 -108.04 -98.80 80.92
CA GLU A 120 -108.02 -97.81 79.83
C GLU A 120 -106.95 -96.72 80.03
N LEU A 121 -106.74 -96.26 81.27
CA LEU A 121 -105.77 -95.19 81.58
C LEU A 121 -104.32 -95.58 81.24
N ALA A 122 -103.98 -96.86 81.41
CA ALA A 122 -102.68 -97.41 81.03
C ALA A 122 -102.42 -97.34 79.51
N LYS A 123 -103.47 -97.44 78.68
CA LYS A 123 -103.33 -97.39 77.22
C LYS A 123 -103.12 -95.96 76.71
N LYS A 124 -103.88 -95.00 77.23
CA LYS A 124 -103.75 -93.56 76.89
C LYS A 124 -102.41 -92.95 77.33
N THR A 125 -101.83 -93.42 78.43
CA THR A 125 -100.51 -92.94 78.90
C THR A 125 -99.34 -93.51 78.09
N ALA A 126 -99.46 -94.75 77.58
CA ALA A 126 -98.49 -95.32 76.64
C ALA A 126 -98.46 -94.56 75.30
N GLU A 127 -99.62 -94.31 74.68
CA GLU A 127 -99.70 -93.60 73.39
C GLU A 127 -99.16 -92.15 73.46
N LYS A 128 -99.36 -91.44 74.58
CA LYS A 128 -98.78 -90.10 74.78
C LYS A 128 -97.24 -90.13 74.86
N ARG A 129 -96.64 -91.14 75.51
CA ARG A 129 -95.17 -91.27 75.55
C ARG A 129 -94.60 -91.59 74.17
N ALA A 130 -95.17 -92.56 73.46
CA ALA A 130 -94.73 -92.96 72.13
C ALA A 130 -94.72 -91.78 71.13
N LYS A 131 -95.79 -90.96 71.11
CA LYS A 131 -95.83 -89.76 70.24
C LYS A 131 -94.84 -88.66 70.65
N SER A 132 -94.56 -88.51 71.94
CA SER A 132 -93.57 -87.52 72.42
C SER A 132 -92.13 -87.91 72.05
N GLU A 133 -91.79 -89.20 72.17
CA GLU A 133 -90.46 -89.69 71.77
C GLU A 133 -90.22 -89.61 70.26
N GLN A 134 -91.25 -89.89 69.44
CA GLN A 134 -91.12 -89.77 67.99
C GLN A 134 -90.84 -88.32 67.56
N LEU A 135 -91.59 -87.36 68.10
CA LEU A 135 -91.42 -85.94 67.76
C LEU A 135 -90.03 -85.42 68.14
N MET A 136 -89.46 -85.85 69.27
CA MET A 136 -88.09 -85.47 69.65
C MET A 136 -87.02 -86.00 68.69
N ARG A 137 -87.19 -87.23 68.15
CA ARG A 137 -86.23 -87.80 67.18
C ARG A 137 -86.27 -87.05 65.85
N GLU A 138 -87.46 -86.70 65.36
CA GLU A 138 -87.64 -85.93 64.12
C GLU A 138 -87.03 -84.52 64.24
N LEU A 139 -87.20 -83.86 65.38
CA LEU A 139 -86.60 -82.54 65.66
C LEU A 139 -85.06 -82.59 65.76
N GLN A 140 -84.49 -83.62 66.40
CA GLN A 140 -83.04 -83.80 66.44
C GLN A 140 -82.46 -84.07 65.05
N ALA A 141 -83.11 -84.92 64.23
CA ALA A 141 -82.67 -85.24 62.88
C ALA A 141 -82.63 -84.01 61.95
N MET A 142 -83.69 -83.17 61.98
CA MET A 142 -83.69 -81.90 61.22
C MET A 142 -82.60 -80.94 61.70
N SER A 143 -82.34 -80.88 63.01
CA SER A 143 -81.31 -80.00 63.58
C SER A 143 -79.92 -80.39 63.08
N THR A 144 -79.56 -81.67 63.15
CA THR A 144 -78.27 -82.18 62.65
C THR A 144 -78.13 -81.99 61.13
N GLN A 145 -79.19 -82.22 60.35
CA GLN A 145 -79.14 -82.07 58.90
C GLN A 145 -78.95 -80.61 58.45
N ASN A 146 -79.59 -79.65 59.13
CA ASN A 146 -79.37 -78.22 58.88
C ASN A 146 -77.95 -77.77 59.27
N GLN A 147 -77.39 -78.32 60.36
CA GLN A 147 -76.01 -78.05 60.79
C GLN A 147 -75.00 -78.48 59.71
N GLU A 148 -75.13 -79.71 59.19
CA GLU A 148 -74.25 -80.26 58.15
C GLU A 148 -74.31 -79.49 56.83
N GLU A 149 -75.50 -79.04 56.40
CA GLU A 149 -75.61 -78.27 55.16
C GLU A 149 -75.02 -76.86 55.30
N LEU A 150 -75.13 -76.23 56.47
CA LEU A 150 -74.52 -74.93 56.75
C LEU A 150 -73.00 -75.01 56.74
N GLU A 151 -72.41 -76.09 57.30
CA GLU A 151 -70.97 -76.34 57.21
C GLU A 151 -70.52 -76.63 55.76
N ARG A 152 -71.28 -77.38 54.96
CA ARG A 152 -71.00 -77.53 53.52
C ARG A 152 -70.95 -76.19 52.80
N ARG A 153 -71.97 -75.35 52.95
CA ARG A 153 -72.04 -74.02 52.29
C ARG A 153 -70.87 -73.12 52.70
N ARG A 154 -70.39 -73.23 53.96
CA ARG A 154 -69.20 -72.53 54.45
C ARG A 154 -67.92 -73.02 53.75
N MET A 155 -67.71 -74.34 53.66
CA MET A 155 -66.55 -74.92 52.99
C MET A 155 -66.53 -74.63 51.48
N GLU A 156 -67.68 -74.72 50.80
CA GLU A 156 -67.84 -74.40 49.38
C GLU A 156 -67.48 -72.92 49.11
N SER A 157 -68.03 -72.00 49.89
CA SER A 157 -67.75 -70.56 49.81
C SER A 157 -66.26 -70.25 50.05
N GLN A 158 -65.65 -70.89 51.05
CA GLN A 158 -64.23 -70.74 51.32
C GLN A 158 -63.35 -71.25 50.18
N ARG A 159 -63.72 -72.37 49.53
CA ARG A 159 -63.00 -72.88 48.35
C ARG A 159 -63.06 -71.92 47.16
N VAL A 160 -64.24 -71.35 46.89
CA VAL A 160 -64.42 -70.37 45.80
C VAL A 160 -63.61 -69.09 46.05
N LEU A 161 -63.51 -68.63 47.30
CA LEU A 161 -62.66 -67.49 47.67
C LEU A 161 -61.16 -67.78 47.50
N GLU A 162 -60.71 -69.01 47.78
CA GLU A 162 -59.33 -69.42 47.55
C GLU A 162 -59.01 -69.48 46.04
N GLU A 163 -59.90 -70.07 45.22
CA GLU A 163 -59.75 -70.10 43.75
C GLU A 163 -59.72 -68.69 43.13
N LEU A 164 -60.55 -67.76 43.61
CA LEU A 164 -60.55 -66.36 43.16
C LEU A 164 -59.25 -65.64 43.57
N ARG A 165 -58.73 -65.92 44.76
CA ARG A 165 -57.44 -65.39 45.23
C ARG A 165 -56.27 -65.90 44.39
N GLU A 166 -56.27 -67.18 44.00
CA GLU A 166 -55.22 -67.73 43.13
C GLU A 166 -55.29 -67.19 41.70
N LYS A 167 -56.50 -67.10 41.11
CA LYS A 167 -56.70 -66.44 39.80
C LYS A 167 -56.21 -64.99 39.81
N SER A 168 -56.56 -64.23 40.85
CA SER A 168 -56.10 -62.84 41.01
C SER A 168 -54.56 -62.71 41.12
N LYS A 169 -53.89 -63.66 41.79
CA LYS A 169 -52.41 -63.71 41.82
C LYS A 169 -51.80 -64.01 40.45
N MET A 170 -52.37 -64.95 39.70
CA MET A 170 -51.87 -65.29 38.36
C MET A 170 -52.09 -64.14 37.37
N ASP A 171 -53.27 -63.51 37.40
CA ASP A 171 -53.56 -62.33 36.57
C ASP A 171 -52.62 -61.15 36.90
N GLN A 172 -52.25 -60.98 38.18
CA GLN A 172 -51.27 -59.96 38.58
C GLN A 172 -49.86 -60.32 38.08
N PHE A 173 -49.43 -61.58 38.27
CA PHE A 173 -48.12 -62.05 37.77
C PHE A 173 -47.97 -61.84 36.27
N TYR A 174 -48.97 -62.19 35.46
CA TYR A 174 -48.91 -61.97 34.01
C TYR A 174 -48.90 -60.48 33.64
N LYS A 175 -49.58 -59.60 34.38
CA LYS A 175 -49.51 -58.14 34.16
C LYS A 175 -48.12 -57.60 34.47
N ASP A 176 -47.53 -58.04 35.57
CA ASP A 176 -46.19 -57.63 36.00
C ASP A 176 -45.11 -58.18 35.03
N GLU A 177 -45.27 -59.41 34.52
CA GLU A 177 -44.41 -60.00 33.47
C GLU A 177 -44.54 -59.26 32.14
N THR A 178 -45.75 -58.93 31.67
CA THR A 178 -45.92 -58.14 30.45
C THR A 178 -45.37 -56.72 30.60
N ALA A 179 -45.55 -56.08 31.76
CA ALA A 179 -45.04 -54.73 32.02
C ALA A 179 -43.51 -54.70 32.11
N THR A 180 -42.88 -55.73 32.69
CA THR A 180 -41.41 -55.84 32.73
C THR A 180 -40.81 -56.15 31.34
N LEU A 181 -41.48 -56.96 30.51
CA LEU A 181 -41.08 -57.15 29.11
C LEU A 181 -41.27 -55.88 28.26
N GLU A 182 -42.36 -55.14 28.44
CA GLU A 182 -42.63 -53.90 27.71
C GLU A 182 -41.65 -52.78 28.11
N THR A 183 -41.40 -52.58 29.41
CA THR A 183 -40.39 -51.62 29.88
C THR A 183 -38.98 -52.00 29.42
N ALA A 184 -38.60 -53.29 29.45
CA ALA A 184 -37.32 -53.74 28.88
C ALA A 184 -37.22 -53.45 27.37
N ARG A 185 -38.30 -53.66 26.60
CA ARG A 185 -38.36 -53.32 25.18
C ARG A 185 -38.24 -51.81 24.92
N LEU A 186 -38.90 -50.98 25.70
CA LEU A 186 -38.81 -49.52 25.61
C LEU A 186 -37.39 -49.03 25.94
N ILE A 187 -36.75 -49.58 26.97
CA ILE A 187 -35.34 -49.29 27.31
C ILE A 187 -34.40 -49.70 26.17
N ALA A 188 -34.62 -50.85 25.52
CA ALA A 188 -33.83 -51.29 24.38
C ALA A 188 -34.00 -50.40 23.15
N LEU A 189 -35.23 -49.96 22.85
CA LEU A 189 -35.51 -49.02 21.77
C LEU A 189 -34.88 -47.65 22.04
N GLY A 190 -35.06 -47.09 23.24
CA GLY A 190 -34.48 -45.79 23.62
C GLY A 190 -32.95 -45.77 23.54
N LYS A 191 -32.27 -46.86 23.92
CA LYS A 191 -30.82 -47.01 23.70
C LYS A 191 -30.45 -46.96 22.23
N LEU A 192 -31.15 -47.74 21.39
CA LEU A 192 -30.89 -47.81 19.95
C LEU A 192 -31.20 -46.47 19.23
N GLU A 193 -32.10 -45.65 19.75
CA GLU A 193 -32.35 -44.29 19.26
C GLU A 193 -31.27 -43.30 19.72
N LEU A 194 -30.80 -43.39 20.98
CA LEU A 194 -29.66 -42.61 21.46
C LEU A 194 -28.36 -42.93 20.68
N ASP A 195 -28.07 -44.21 20.42
CA ASP A 195 -26.92 -44.65 19.63
C ASP A 195 -26.97 -44.09 18.20
N LYS A 196 -28.17 -44.04 17.58
CA LYS A 196 -28.37 -43.40 16.26
C LYS A 196 -28.16 -41.89 16.30
N LEU A 197 -28.69 -41.21 17.31
CA LEU A 197 -28.55 -39.76 17.48
C LEU A 197 -27.09 -39.37 17.71
N GLU A 198 -26.38 -40.08 18.57
CA GLU A 198 -24.97 -39.81 18.86
C GLU A 198 -24.08 -40.16 17.65
N LYS A 199 -24.35 -41.24 16.91
CA LYS A 199 -23.65 -41.53 15.64
C LYS A 199 -23.88 -40.43 14.58
N SER A 200 -25.12 -39.99 14.40
CA SER A 200 -25.48 -38.88 13.49
C SER A 200 -24.79 -37.56 13.91
N ARG A 201 -24.71 -37.29 15.21
CA ARG A 201 -23.98 -36.14 15.78
C ARG A 201 -22.48 -36.24 15.51
N GLN A 202 -21.87 -37.41 15.65
CA GLN A 202 -20.45 -37.63 15.37
C GLN A 202 -20.14 -37.50 13.87
N GLU A 203 -20.97 -38.04 12.99
CA GLU A 203 -20.86 -37.86 11.53
C GLU A 203 -20.99 -36.39 11.13
N SER A 204 -21.97 -35.68 11.70
CA SER A 204 -22.15 -34.23 11.52
C SER A 204 -20.93 -33.43 12.01
N HIS A 205 -20.40 -33.74 13.20
CA HIS A 205 -19.22 -33.10 13.76
C HIS A 205 -17.97 -33.33 12.90
N ALA A 206 -17.77 -34.56 12.39
CA ALA A 206 -16.66 -34.89 11.49
C ALA A 206 -16.74 -34.08 10.18
N LEU A 207 -17.93 -33.98 9.57
CA LEU A 207 -18.17 -33.16 8.37
C LEU A 207 -17.90 -31.66 8.63
N TYR A 208 -18.26 -31.14 9.80
CA TYR A 208 -17.92 -29.76 10.16
C TYR A 208 -16.40 -29.57 10.39
N GLN A 209 -15.72 -30.50 11.04
CA GLN A 209 -14.26 -30.45 11.21
C GLN A 209 -13.50 -30.53 9.88
N GLU A 210 -13.91 -31.43 8.98
CA GLU A 210 -13.37 -31.53 7.62
C GLU A 210 -13.60 -30.22 6.86
N LYS A 211 -14.81 -29.64 6.94
CA LYS A 211 -15.13 -28.37 6.29
C LYS A 211 -14.28 -27.20 6.83
N ILE A 212 -14.04 -27.15 8.15
CA ILE A 212 -13.17 -26.14 8.77
C ILE A 212 -11.73 -26.33 8.26
N SER A 213 -11.17 -27.54 8.34
CA SER A 213 -9.81 -27.84 7.88
C SER A 213 -9.60 -27.51 6.39
N ASN A 214 -10.59 -27.79 5.54
CA ASN A 214 -10.56 -27.42 4.12
C ASN A 214 -10.63 -25.90 3.90
N MET A 215 -11.38 -25.14 4.72
CA MET A 215 -11.38 -23.68 4.67
C MET A 215 -10.05 -23.09 5.14
N ASP A 216 -9.46 -23.63 6.21
CA ASP A 216 -8.16 -23.21 6.73
C ASP A 216 -7.03 -23.48 5.74
N HIS A 217 -7.00 -24.67 5.12
CA HIS A 217 -6.05 -25.00 4.07
C HIS A 217 -6.21 -24.08 2.85
N ALA A 218 -7.46 -23.80 2.43
CA ALA A 218 -7.73 -22.87 1.33
C ALA A 218 -7.33 -21.42 1.67
N TYR A 219 -7.44 -21.01 2.94
CA TYR A 219 -6.96 -19.71 3.42
C TYR A 219 -5.44 -19.64 3.42
N GLN A 220 -4.74 -20.61 4.00
CA GLN A 220 -3.28 -20.70 4.00
C GLN A 220 -2.69 -20.73 2.58
N THR A 221 -3.31 -21.50 1.67
CA THR A 221 -2.92 -21.54 0.25
C THR A 221 -3.07 -20.17 -0.42
N LYS A 222 -4.16 -19.45 -0.15
CA LYS A 222 -4.38 -18.09 -0.68
C LYS A 222 -3.39 -17.08 -0.10
N GLN A 223 -3.08 -17.16 1.18
CA GLN A 223 -2.09 -16.30 1.83
C GLN A 223 -0.70 -16.50 1.19
N LEU A 224 -0.23 -17.74 1.10
CA LEU A 224 1.06 -18.06 0.49
C LEU A 224 1.12 -17.62 -0.99
N ASN A 225 0.05 -17.82 -1.75
CA ASN A 225 -0.03 -17.32 -3.12
C ASN A 225 0.08 -15.78 -3.17
N PHE A 226 -0.66 -15.05 -2.33
CA PHE A 226 -0.60 -13.59 -2.24
C PHE A 226 0.81 -13.11 -1.85
N ASP A 227 1.44 -13.73 -0.86
CA ASP A 227 2.79 -13.39 -0.40
C ASP A 227 3.82 -13.57 -1.54
N THR A 228 3.73 -14.67 -2.29
CA THR A 228 4.62 -14.89 -3.46
C THR A 228 4.31 -13.96 -4.65
N GLU A 229 3.09 -13.48 -4.79
CA GLU A 229 2.71 -12.48 -5.81
C GLU A 229 3.10 -11.06 -5.39
N GLU A 230 3.13 -10.74 -4.08
CA GLU A 230 3.70 -9.49 -3.60
C GLU A 230 5.23 -9.48 -3.75
N GLU A 231 5.93 -10.55 -3.41
CA GLU A 231 7.39 -10.62 -3.54
C GLU A 231 7.83 -10.54 -5.02
N LYS A 232 7.10 -11.16 -5.94
CA LYS A 232 7.30 -10.96 -7.40
C LYS A 232 7.14 -9.50 -7.80
N ARG A 233 6.07 -8.82 -7.36
CA ARG A 233 5.84 -7.39 -7.67
C ARG A 233 6.94 -6.50 -7.08
N ARG A 234 7.47 -6.83 -5.90
CA ARG A 234 8.64 -6.15 -5.30
C ARG A 234 9.91 -6.36 -6.12
N GLN A 235 10.17 -7.59 -6.57
CA GLN A 235 11.31 -7.89 -7.44
C GLN A 235 11.19 -7.19 -8.81
N GLU A 236 10.01 -7.21 -9.44
CA GLU A 236 9.75 -6.53 -10.71
C GLU A 236 9.93 -5.00 -10.61
N LEU A 237 9.52 -4.39 -9.50
CA LEU A 237 9.77 -2.97 -9.21
C LEU A 237 11.27 -2.70 -9.02
N PHE A 238 11.98 -3.49 -8.21
CA PHE A 238 13.41 -3.33 -7.99
C PHE A 238 14.20 -3.49 -9.31
N GLU A 239 13.84 -4.45 -10.15
CA GLU A 239 14.43 -4.61 -11.48
C GLU A 239 14.14 -3.42 -12.41
N GLN A 240 12.98 -2.77 -12.30
CA GLN A 240 12.68 -1.55 -13.07
C GLN A 240 13.48 -0.35 -12.55
N GLU A 241 13.56 -0.16 -11.23
CA GLU A 241 14.39 0.87 -10.60
C GLU A 241 15.87 0.70 -10.97
N GLU A 242 16.40 -0.52 -10.93
CA GLU A 242 17.79 -0.81 -11.31
C GLU A 242 18.05 -0.54 -12.81
N LYS A 243 17.09 -0.85 -13.69
CA LYS A 243 17.17 -0.54 -15.14
C LYS A 243 17.13 0.96 -15.39
N VAL A 244 16.27 1.71 -14.70
CA VAL A 244 16.19 3.18 -14.79
C VAL A 244 17.45 3.86 -14.26
N GLU A 245 17.98 3.41 -13.12
CA GLU A 245 19.20 3.97 -12.52
C GLU A 245 20.45 3.64 -13.35
N LYS A 246 20.51 2.47 -14.00
CA LYS A 246 21.54 2.15 -15.00
C LYS A 246 21.47 3.08 -16.21
N GLN A 247 20.29 3.29 -16.79
CA GLN A 247 20.09 4.22 -17.91
C GLN A 247 20.44 5.66 -17.52
N ARG A 248 20.03 6.10 -16.32
CA ARG A 248 20.36 7.42 -15.78
C ARG A 248 21.87 7.62 -15.68
N LYS A 249 22.61 6.66 -15.13
CA LYS A 249 24.08 6.69 -15.05
C LYS A 249 24.75 6.67 -16.42
N GLU A 250 24.20 5.94 -17.39
CA GLU A 250 24.72 5.94 -18.77
C GLU A 250 24.56 7.32 -19.44
N VAL A 251 23.42 7.99 -19.22
CA VAL A 251 23.17 9.36 -19.70
C VAL A 251 24.05 10.38 -18.98
N GLU A 252 24.23 10.25 -17.66
CA GLU A 252 25.08 11.12 -16.84
C GLU A 252 26.56 11.03 -17.27
N ASN A 253 27.08 9.82 -17.48
CA ASN A 253 28.43 9.60 -18.00
C ASN A 253 28.62 10.20 -19.42
N LYS A 254 27.65 10.00 -20.32
CA LYS A 254 27.69 10.57 -21.69
C LYS A 254 27.67 12.10 -21.67
N LEU A 255 26.87 12.69 -20.80
CA LEU A 255 26.82 14.14 -20.61
C LEU A 255 28.15 14.69 -20.08
N GLU A 256 28.82 13.99 -19.16
CA GLU A 256 30.15 14.38 -18.68
C GLU A 256 31.21 14.28 -19.80
N GLU A 257 31.17 13.22 -20.62
CA GLU A 257 32.07 13.04 -21.77
C GLU A 257 31.86 14.15 -22.83
N ASP A 258 30.62 14.44 -23.22
CA ASP A 258 30.27 15.54 -24.12
C ASP A 258 30.73 16.90 -23.55
N LEU A 259 30.51 17.16 -22.26
CA LEU A 259 30.96 18.39 -21.58
C LEU A 259 32.50 18.48 -21.47
N LYS A 260 33.22 17.36 -21.48
CA LYS A 260 34.69 17.33 -21.54
C LYS A 260 35.18 17.62 -22.96
N ILE A 261 34.62 16.96 -23.97
CA ILE A 261 34.94 17.20 -25.39
C ILE A 261 34.65 18.65 -25.79
N LEU A 262 33.54 19.24 -25.30
CA LEU A 262 33.22 20.65 -25.53
C LEU A 262 34.21 21.62 -24.87
N ARG A 263 34.75 21.28 -23.69
CA ARG A 263 35.81 22.07 -23.02
C ARG A 263 37.13 21.98 -23.79
N GLU A 264 37.60 20.78 -24.11
CA GLU A 264 38.84 20.55 -24.87
C GLU A 264 38.79 21.25 -26.24
N LYS A 265 37.66 21.14 -26.95
CA LYS A 265 37.43 21.86 -28.22
C LYS A 265 37.27 23.37 -28.03
N GLY A 266 36.87 23.85 -26.86
CA GLY A 266 36.86 25.26 -26.49
C GLY A 266 38.28 25.80 -26.30
N GLU A 267 39.10 25.09 -25.52
CA GLU A 267 40.49 25.44 -25.23
C GLU A 267 41.37 25.41 -26.48
N PHE A 268 41.21 24.40 -27.35
CA PHE A 268 41.94 24.33 -28.62
C PHE A 268 41.66 25.55 -29.52
N ARG A 269 40.38 25.90 -29.73
CA ARG A 269 39.99 27.08 -30.53
C ARG A 269 40.47 28.39 -29.90
N LYS A 270 40.53 28.46 -28.56
CA LYS A 270 41.12 29.60 -27.86
C LYS A 270 42.61 29.73 -28.16
N GLN A 271 43.37 28.64 -28.06
CA GLN A 271 44.81 28.61 -28.36
C GLN A 271 45.09 28.99 -29.83
N GLU A 272 44.33 28.44 -30.77
CA GLU A 272 44.42 28.77 -32.20
C GLU A 272 44.18 30.28 -32.45
N MET A 273 43.15 30.86 -31.81
CA MET A 273 42.85 32.29 -31.91
C MET A 273 43.91 33.16 -31.23
N GLU A 274 44.45 32.74 -30.08
CA GLU A 274 45.55 33.44 -29.38
C GLU A 274 46.83 33.45 -30.23
N GLU A 275 47.14 32.36 -30.93
CA GLU A 275 48.27 32.32 -31.87
C GLU A 275 48.03 33.23 -33.08
N GLN A 276 46.85 33.17 -33.71
CA GLN A 276 46.50 34.06 -34.84
C GLN A 276 46.60 35.54 -34.44
N VAL A 277 46.10 35.92 -33.26
CA VAL A 277 46.22 37.29 -32.72
C VAL A 277 47.67 37.67 -32.48
N TYR A 278 48.51 36.76 -31.97
CA TYR A 278 49.95 37.00 -31.81
C TYR A 278 50.66 37.21 -33.16
N GLN A 279 50.38 36.37 -34.16
CA GLN A 279 50.92 36.50 -35.51
C GLN A 279 50.50 37.83 -36.16
N ILE A 280 49.21 38.20 -36.08
CA ILE A 280 48.68 39.49 -36.57
C ILE A 280 49.39 40.66 -35.88
N LYS A 281 49.55 40.62 -34.55
CA LYS A 281 50.24 41.65 -33.78
C LYS A 281 51.69 41.81 -34.24
N LYS A 282 52.42 40.71 -34.45
CA LYS A 282 53.80 40.72 -34.96
C LYS A 282 53.89 41.35 -36.36
N VAL A 283 52.99 41.00 -37.28
CA VAL A 283 52.94 41.58 -38.63
C VAL A 283 52.60 43.08 -38.60
N LEU A 284 51.67 43.50 -37.74
CA LEU A 284 51.32 44.92 -37.58
C LEU A 284 52.48 45.73 -36.98
N GLN A 285 53.18 45.19 -35.97
CA GLN A 285 54.38 45.82 -35.41
C GLN A 285 55.47 45.97 -36.48
N MET A 286 55.73 44.92 -37.27
CA MET A 286 56.69 44.98 -38.36
C MET A 286 56.32 46.01 -39.44
N LYS A 287 55.06 46.08 -39.86
CA LYS A 287 54.58 47.12 -40.79
C LYS A 287 54.76 48.53 -40.23
N PHE A 288 54.38 48.77 -38.98
CA PHE A 288 54.53 50.07 -38.34
C PHE A 288 56.00 50.51 -38.19
N CYS A 289 56.89 49.58 -37.83
CA CYS A 289 58.33 49.82 -37.85
C CYS A 289 58.84 50.16 -39.27
N ASN A 290 58.40 49.42 -40.29
CA ASN A 290 58.78 49.69 -41.68
C ASN A 290 58.27 51.05 -42.16
N GLU A 291 57.02 51.43 -41.89
CA GLU A 291 56.46 52.75 -42.21
C GLU A 291 57.25 53.90 -41.55
N ILE A 292 57.66 53.73 -40.28
CA ILE A 292 58.52 54.71 -39.58
C ILE A 292 59.91 54.77 -40.22
N MET A 293 60.54 53.63 -40.49
CA MET A 293 61.87 53.59 -41.12
C MET A 293 61.85 54.22 -42.51
N GLU A 294 60.88 53.85 -43.35
CA GLU A 294 60.70 54.40 -44.69
C GLU A 294 60.48 55.91 -44.66
N LYS A 295 59.66 56.42 -43.74
CA LYS A 295 59.46 57.85 -43.58
C LYS A 295 60.76 58.54 -43.15
N ASN A 296 61.41 58.07 -42.10
CA ASN A 296 62.65 58.66 -41.59
C ASN A 296 63.75 58.70 -42.67
N TRP A 297 63.89 57.62 -43.44
CA TRP A 297 64.82 57.54 -44.57
C TRP A 297 64.41 58.43 -45.75
N THR A 298 63.11 58.54 -46.05
CA THR A 298 62.61 59.48 -47.08
C THR A 298 62.91 60.92 -46.70
N ASP A 299 62.63 61.32 -45.46
CA ASP A 299 62.93 62.65 -44.93
C ASP A 299 64.44 62.93 -44.91
N ARG A 300 65.26 61.93 -44.55
CA ARG A 300 66.73 62.00 -44.57
C ARG A 300 67.29 62.20 -45.98
N LEU A 301 66.94 61.34 -46.93
CA LEU A 301 67.37 61.42 -48.33
C LEU A 301 66.89 62.72 -48.99
N ASN A 302 65.66 63.15 -48.70
CA ASN A 302 65.16 64.45 -49.12
C ASN A 302 66.00 65.59 -48.54
N LYS A 303 66.36 65.56 -47.25
CA LYS A 303 67.24 66.58 -46.65
C LYS A 303 68.59 66.67 -47.37
N LEU A 304 69.21 65.55 -47.70
CA LEU A 304 70.47 65.53 -48.46
C LEU A 304 70.30 66.11 -49.88
N ARG A 305 69.29 65.66 -50.63
CA ARG A 305 68.97 66.19 -51.98
C ARG A 305 68.63 67.69 -51.98
N ASN A 306 68.14 68.21 -50.86
CA ASN A 306 67.86 69.64 -50.67
C ASN A 306 69.06 70.45 -50.13
N SER A 307 70.17 69.82 -49.73
CA SER A 307 71.33 70.50 -49.11
C SER A 307 71.96 71.57 -50.01
N PHE A 308 71.88 71.41 -51.34
CA PHE A 308 72.38 72.37 -52.31
C PHE A 308 71.59 73.70 -52.32
N LYS A 309 70.40 73.78 -51.72
CA LYS A 309 69.57 75.01 -51.74
C LYS A 309 70.25 76.21 -51.09
N GLU A 310 71.05 76.01 -50.05
CA GLU A 310 71.82 77.08 -49.41
C GLU A 310 72.94 77.57 -50.35
N VAL A 311 73.63 76.66 -51.03
CA VAL A 311 74.65 76.94 -52.05
C VAL A 311 74.07 77.66 -53.27
N GLU A 312 72.90 77.23 -53.76
CA GLU A 312 72.15 77.87 -54.83
C GLU A 312 71.69 79.29 -54.45
N THR A 313 71.22 79.47 -53.21
CA THR A 313 70.76 80.77 -52.72
C THR A 313 71.94 81.75 -52.61
N ALA A 314 73.06 81.32 -52.03
CA ALA A 314 74.27 82.13 -51.95
C ALA A 314 74.82 82.47 -53.34
N TYR A 315 74.92 81.50 -54.26
CA TYR A 315 75.39 81.74 -55.63
C TYR A 315 74.57 82.80 -56.39
N LYS A 316 73.25 82.85 -56.15
CA LYS A 316 72.32 83.74 -56.85
C LYS A 316 72.14 85.11 -56.19
N ILE A 317 72.30 85.21 -54.87
CA ILE A 317 71.89 86.40 -54.09
C ILE A 317 73.06 87.04 -53.35
N ASP A 318 73.95 86.24 -52.75
CA ASP A 318 75.08 86.72 -51.95
C ASP A 318 76.35 85.90 -52.24
N PRO A 319 77.16 86.34 -53.22
CA PRO A 319 78.44 85.72 -53.52
C PRO A 319 79.44 85.74 -52.34
N SER A 320 79.24 86.57 -51.30
CA SER A 320 80.15 86.63 -50.16
C SER A 320 79.98 85.45 -49.19
N SER A 321 78.77 84.88 -49.08
CA SER A 321 78.52 83.65 -48.33
C SER A 321 78.68 82.37 -49.15
N PHE A 322 78.87 82.44 -50.47
CA PHE A 322 78.94 81.27 -51.36
C PHE A 322 80.00 80.24 -50.96
N LEU A 323 81.23 80.68 -50.66
CA LEU A 323 82.31 79.79 -50.19
C LEU A 323 81.97 79.13 -48.84
N SER A 324 81.30 79.86 -47.95
CA SER A 324 80.84 79.35 -46.65
C SER A 324 79.73 78.31 -46.82
N ALA A 325 78.74 78.57 -47.69
CA ALA A 325 77.66 77.64 -47.99
C ALA A 325 78.19 76.31 -48.55
N ILE A 326 79.16 76.33 -49.47
CA ILE A 326 79.76 75.10 -50.01
C ILE A 326 80.57 74.36 -48.93
N SER A 327 81.31 75.08 -48.09
CA SER A 327 82.07 74.51 -46.97
C SER A 327 81.14 73.85 -45.93
N ASN A 328 79.98 74.45 -45.68
CA ASN A 328 78.93 73.86 -44.84
C ASN A 328 78.32 72.62 -45.49
N GLN A 329 77.97 72.66 -46.78
CA GLN A 329 77.45 71.49 -47.51
C GLN A 329 78.46 70.34 -47.47
N LYS A 330 79.74 70.60 -47.77
CA LYS A 330 80.85 69.63 -47.67
C LYS A 330 80.91 69.01 -46.27
N SER A 331 80.84 69.82 -45.22
CA SER A 331 80.92 69.36 -43.83
C SER A 331 79.75 68.46 -43.44
N VAL A 332 78.53 68.79 -43.88
CA VAL A 332 77.34 67.94 -43.70
C VAL A 332 77.48 66.62 -44.47
N MET A 333 77.98 66.65 -45.71
CA MET A 333 78.21 65.43 -46.49
C MET A 333 79.29 64.53 -45.87
N ILE A 334 80.37 65.08 -45.30
CA ILE A 334 81.39 64.30 -44.58
C ILE A 334 80.78 63.59 -43.37
N ALA A 335 79.98 64.29 -42.56
CA ALA A 335 79.30 63.70 -41.42
C ALA A 335 78.33 62.58 -41.85
N GLU A 336 77.54 62.83 -42.90
CA GLU A 336 76.60 61.84 -43.43
C GLU A 336 77.30 60.61 -44.00
N LYS A 337 78.45 60.77 -44.67
CA LYS A 337 79.26 59.66 -45.20
C LYS A 337 79.73 58.73 -44.08
N MET A 338 80.30 59.30 -43.01
CA MET A 338 80.77 58.54 -41.85
C MET A 338 79.61 57.81 -41.15
N GLU A 339 78.43 58.45 -41.11
CA GLU A 339 77.23 57.89 -40.49
C GLU A 339 76.59 56.77 -41.35
N MET A 340 76.55 56.90 -42.68
CA MET A 340 76.19 55.78 -43.57
C MET A 340 77.10 54.59 -43.34
N ARG A 341 78.41 54.85 -43.22
CA ARG A 341 79.41 53.81 -42.98
C ARG A 341 79.21 53.10 -41.65
N ARG A 342 79.01 53.85 -40.56
CA ARG A 342 78.69 53.30 -39.23
C ARG A 342 77.42 52.43 -39.28
N MET A 343 76.34 52.92 -39.88
CA MET A 343 75.10 52.15 -40.02
C MET A 343 75.28 50.90 -40.90
N TYR A 344 76.14 50.93 -41.92
CA TYR A 344 76.46 49.75 -42.73
C TYR A 344 77.21 48.70 -41.91
N GLU A 345 78.20 49.11 -41.12
CA GLU A 345 78.97 48.22 -40.25
C GLU A 345 78.11 47.63 -39.10
N GLU A 346 77.02 48.31 -38.71
CA GLU A 346 76.05 47.83 -37.72
C GLU A 346 74.91 46.95 -38.29
N THR A 347 74.52 47.13 -39.56
CA THR A 347 73.30 46.50 -40.13
C THR A 347 73.53 45.61 -41.36
N GLY A 348 74.68 45.72 -42.02
CA GLY A 348 74.99 45.03 -43.27
C GLY A 348 74.15 45.44 -44.49
N LYS A 349 73.20 46.38 -44.36
CA LYS A 349 72.27 46.75 -45.45
C LYS A 349 73.00 47.50 -46.57
N THR A 350 73.15 46.85 -47.71
CA THR A 350 73.93 47.31 -48.88
C THR A 350 73.52 48.67 -49.45
N PHE A 351 72.24 49.06 -49.33
CA PHE A 351 71.73 50.36 -49.79
C PHE A 351 72.43 51.57 -49.15
N LEU A 352 73.08 51.37 -48.00
CA LEU A 352 73.85 52.40 -47.31
C LEU A 352 75.13 52.77 -48.07
N LEU A 353 75.71 51.83 -48.83
CA LEU A 353 76.90 52.06 -49.66
C LEU A 353 76.55 52.88 -50.92
N ASP A 354 75.38 52.64 -51.51
CA ASP A 354 74.81 53.46 -52.60
C ASP A 354 74.67 54.94 -52.19
N ILE A 355 74.28 55.18 -50.93
CA ILE A 355 74.22 56.53 -50.35
C ILE A 355 75.64 57.03 -50.02
N GLU A 356 76.52 56.21 -49.42
CA GLU A 356 77.91 56.59 -49.09
C GLU A 356 78.67 57.11 -50.32
N GLU A 357 78.58 56.40 -51.45
CA GLU A 357 79.26 56.76 -52.70
C GLU A 357 78.62 58.00 -53.37
N SER A 358 77.29 58.11 -53.33
CA SER A 358 76.58 59.31 -53.83
C SER A 358 76.99 60.57 -53.04
N VAL A 359 77.09 60.45 -51.71
CA VAL A 359 77.53 61.53 -50.82
C VAL A 359 79.01 61.85 -51.02
N LYS A 360 79.86 60.84 -51.26
CA LYS A 360 81.29 61.01 -51.59
C LYS A 360 81.49 61.86 -52.86
N GLY A 361 80.73 61.61 -53.94
CA GLY A 361 80.81 62.43 -55.16
C GLY A 361 80.48 63.92 -54.95
N ILE A 362 79.60 64.23 -53.98
CA ILE A 362 79.27 65.61 -53.60
C ILE A 362 80.42 66.26 -52.82
N ILE A 363 81.11 65.51 -51.95
CA ILE A 363 82.32 66.00 -51.26
C ILE A 363 83.40 66.37 -52.28
N GLU A 364 83.64 65.50 -53.27
CA GLU A 364 84.68 65.69 -54.29
C GLU A 364 84.40 66.93 -55.19
N GLU A 365 83.17 67.12 -55.67
CA GLU A 365 82.81 68.33 -56.44
C GLU A 365 82.73 69.60 -55.55
N ALA A 366 82.40 69.48 -54.26
CA ALA A 366 82.45 70.61 -53.33
C ALA A 366 83.90 71.05 -53.05
N GLU A 367 84.83 70.11 -52.87
CA GLU A 367 86.27 70.40 -52.76
C GLU A 367 86.81 71.07 -54.02
N ARG A 368 86.44 70.56 -55.19
CA ARG A 368 86.80 71.14 -56.48
C ARG A 368 86.29 72.58 -56.65
N LEU A 369 85.06 72.87 -56.20
CA LEU A 369 84.47 74.20 -56.28
C LEU A 369 85.08 75.17 -55.25
N ILE A 370 85.36 74.72 -54.01
CA ILE A 370 86.10 75.48 -52.99
C ILE A 370 87.47 75.89 -53.53
N TYR A 371 88.25 74.93 -54.05
CA TYR A 371 89.57 75.19 -54.61
C TYR A 371 89.55 76.28 -55.70
N LEU A 372 88.54 76.28 -56.58
CA LEU A 372 88.39 77.28 -57.63
C LEU A 372 88.03 78.68 -57.11
N LEU A 373 87.22 78.76 -56.04
CA LEU A 373 86.89 80.04 -55.42
C LEU A 373 88.09 80.66 -54.69
N GLU A 374 88.95 79.83 -54.10
CA GLU A 374 90.15 80.27 -53.39
C GLU A 374 91.31 80.62 -54.34
N ASN A 375 91.48 79.88 -55.44
CA ASN A 375 92.68 79.97 -56.31
C ASN A 375 92.41 80.58 -57.70
N GLU A 376 91.19 80.48 -58.24
CA GLU A 376 90.79 80.98 -59.56
C GLU A 376 89.47 81.79 -59.54
N PRO A 377 89.23 82.72 -58.59
CA PRO A 377 87.92 83.37 -58.42
C PRO A 377 87.40 84.12 -59.67
N SER A 378 88.29 84.59 -60.54
CA SER A 378 87.95 85.25 -61.81
C SER A 378 87.50 84.27 -62.92
N ASN A 379 87.67 82.96 -62.74
CA ASN A 379 87.39 81.94 -63.77
C ASN A 379 85.92 81.51 -63.75
N THR A 380 85.02 82.47 -63.99
CA THR A 380 83.56 82.32 -63.85
C THR A 380 82.99 81.12 -64.61
N LYS A 381 83.49 80.82 -65.81
CA LYS A 381 83.08 79.64 -66.61
C LYS A 381 83.38 78.31 -65.92
N ARG A 382 84.53 78.21 -65.23
CA ARG A 382 84.96 76.97 -64.55
C ARG A 382 84.27 76.83 -63.19
N ILE A 383 84.03 77.94 -62.50
CA ILE A 383 83.20 78.02 -61.29
C ILE A 383 81.76 77.59 -61.61
N GLU A 384 81.14 78.14 -62.66
CA GLU A 384 79.80 77.74 -63.10
C GLU A 384 79.73 76.26 -63.49
N GLY A 385 80.75 75.74 -64.17
CA GLY A 385 80.86 74.32 -64.49
C GLY A 385 80.83 73.41 -63.24
N CYS A 386 81.60 73.76 -62.21
CA CYS A 386 81.66 72.96 -60.96
C CYS A 386 80.42 73.20 -60.08
N TYR A 387 79.82 74.39 -60.08
CA TYR A 387 78.51 74.64 -59.47
C TYR A 387 77.41 73.74 -60.09
N ARG A 388 77.37 73.63 -61.42
CA ARG A 388 76.45 72.73 -62.13
C ARG A 388 76.74 71.26 -61.83
N ALA A 389 78.01 70.87 -61.74
CA ALA A 389 78.41 69.51 -61.37
C ALA A 389 77.98 69.15 -59.93
N LEU A 390 78.24 70.02 -58.96
CA LEU A 390 77.82 69.85 -57.56
C LEU A 390 76.28 69.79 -57.41
N SER A 391 75.55 70.58 -58.19
CA SER A 391 74.09 70.51 -58.28
C SER A 391 73.62 69.15 -58.80
N SER A 392 74.22 68.66 -59.90
CA SER A 392 73.92 67.37 -60.48
C SER A 392 74.27 66.20 -59.56
N ALA A 393 75.38 66.27 -58.83
CA ALA A 393 75.77 65.28 -57.83
C ALA A 393 74.76 65.25 -56.66
N THR A 394 74.32 66.42 -56.18
CA THR A 394 73.33 66.50 -55.09
C THR A 394 71.95 65.97 -55.50
N LEU A 395 71.56 66.12 -56.76
CA LEU A 395 70.37 65.49 -57.33
C LEU A 395 70.54 63.98 -57.62
N GLY A 396 71.78 63.49 -57.67
CA GLY A 396 72.13 62.09 -57.91
C GLY A 396 71.97 61.17 -56.69
N ILE A 397 71.82 61.71 -55.48
CA ILE A 397 71.54 60.91 -54.27
C ILE A 397 70.22 60.14 -54.48
N PRO A 398 70.18 58.81 -54.34
CA PRO A 398 68.99 58.03 -54.65
C PRO A 398 67.82 58.36 -53.70
N THR A 399 66.60 58.36 -54.24
CA THR A 399 65.37 58.43 -53.45
C THR A 399 65.04 57.09 -52.81
N MET A 400 64.18 57.10 -51.78
CA MET A 400 63.60 55.89 -51.21
C MET A 400 62.92 55.00 -52.27
N ALA A 401 62.28 55.59 -53.29
CA ALA A 401 61.64 54.84 -54.36
C ALA A 401 62.66 54.12 -55.27
N GLU A 402 63.77 54.78 -55.61
CA GLU A 402 64.85 54.20 -56.42
C GLU A 402 65.62 53.11 -55.66
N LEU A 403 65.92 53.32 -54.37
CA LEU A 403 66.50 52.28 -53.50
C LEU A 403 65.55 51.07 -53.40
N LYS A 404 64.26 51.29 -53.16
CA LYS A 404 63.21 50.25 -53.17
C LYS A 404 62.96 49.63 -54.55
N GLN A 405 63.57 50.11 -55.61
CA GLN A 405 63.53 49.47 -56.93
C GLN A 405 64.77 48.60 -57.11
N ARG A 406 65.97 49.15 -56.87
CA ARG A 406 67.26 48.41 -56.93
C ARG A 406 67.23 47.18 -56.02
N TYR A 407 66.97 47.39 -54.74
CA TYR A 407 66.99 46.33 -53.72
C TYR A 407 65.67 45.55 -53.61
N ARG A 408 64.83 45.59 -54.65
CA ARG A 408 63.65 44.72 -54.76
C ARG A 408 63.99 43.37 -55.41
N GLU A 409 65.15 43.27 -56.05
CA GLU A 409 65.60 42.08 -56.80
C GLU A 409 66.59 41.24 -55.98
N ASP A 410 67.34 41.85 -55.06
CA ASP A 410 68.40 41.22 -54.24
C ASP A 410 67.92 40.45 -52.99
N ASN A 411 66.63 40.50 -52.64
CA ASN A 411 66.00 39.74 -51.53
C ASN A 411 66.72 39.75 -50.16
N ASP A 412 66.67 40.87 -49.43
CA ASP A 412 66.44 40.85 -47.96
C ASP A 412 66.18 42.27 -47.40
N PHE A 413 64.92 42.57 -47.04
CA PHE A 413 64.54 43.83 -46.39
C PHE A 413 64.00 43.61 -44.97
#